data_AF-A0A1H7DVD8-F1
#
_entry.id   AF-A0A1H7DVD8-F1
#
_cell.length_a   1.000
_cell.length_b   1.000
_cell.length_c   1.000
_cell.angle_alpha   90.00
_cell.angle_beta   90.00
_cell.angle_gamma   90.00
#
_symmetry.space_group_name_H-M   'P 1'
#
loop_
_entity.id
_entity.type
_entity.pdbx_description
1 polymer ?
#
loop_
_entity_poly.entity_id
_entity_poly.type
_entity_poly.pdbx_seq_one_letter_code
_entity_poly.pdbx_strand_id
1 'polypeptide(L)' 'MNNSDLAEALAGEHGLTKADARKFVDTIFAQITGAAAKGDEVSLNDFWQVQGQGKSGS' A
#
# COMPACT_ATOMS: atom_id res chain seq x y z
N MET A 1 4.60 10.54 -0.54
CA MET A 1 3.27 10.04 -0.92
C MET A 1 2.60 9.48 0.33
N ASN A 2 1.45 10.02 0.73
CA ASN A 2 0.59 9.57 1.84
C ASN A 2 -0.65 8.80 1.32
N ASN A 3 -1.55 8.33 2.18
CA ASN A 3 -2.74 7.57 1.77
C ASN A 3 -3.69 8.35 0.84
N SER A 4 -3.80 9.67 1.02
CA SER A 4 -4.60 10.52 0.15
C SER A 4 -3.93 10.65 -1.22
N ASP A 5 -2.62 10.87 -1.26
CA ASP A 5 -1.85 10.92 -2.50
C ASP A 5 -1.98 9.59 -3.29
N LEU A 6 -1.97 8.45 -2.60
CA LEU A 6 -2.18 7.13 -3.21
C LEU A 6 -3.60 6.96 -3.78
N ALA A 7 -4.62 7.40 -3.04
CA ALA A 7 -6.01 7.32 -3.49
C ALA A 7 -6.26 8.22 -4.71
N GLU A 8 -5.65 9.41 -4.76
CA GLU A 8 -5.75 10.29 -5.92
C GLU A 8 -5.06 9.72 -7.15
N ALA A 9 -3.88 9.12 -7.00
CA ALA A 9 -3.20 8.42 -8.09
C ALA A 9 -4.05 7.25 -8.63
N LEU A 10 -4.58 6.42 -7.73
CA LEU A 10 -5.43 5.28 -8.08
C LEU A 10 -6.72 5.72 -8.79
N ALA A 11 -7.33 6.81 -8.34
CA ALA A 11 -8.51 7.38 -8.99
C ALA A 11 -8.22 7.86 -10.41
N GLY A 12 -7.08 8.55 -10.61
CA GLY A 12 -6.66 9.04 -11.92
C GLY A 12 -6.32 7.93 -12.92
N GLU A 13 -5.57 6.90 -12.48
CA GLU A 13 -5.12 5.81 -13.35
C GLU A 13 -6.24 4.84 -13.75
N HIS A 14 -7.19 4.59 -12.84
CA HIS A 14 -8.25 3.60 -13.05
C HIS A 14 -9.64 4.19 -13.28
N GLY A 15 -9.75 5.51 -13.38
CA GLY A 15 -11.04 6.20 -13.56
C GLY A 15 -12.02 5.98 -12.41
N LEU A 16 -11.51 5.74 -11.20
CA LEU A 16 -12.34 5.51 -10.02
C LEU A 16 -12.84 6.82 -9.44
N THR A 17 -13.96 6.76 -8.70
CA THR A 17 -14.32 7.87 -7.83
C THR A 17 -13.30 8.01 -6.71
N LYS A 18 -13.09 9.22 -6.19
CA LYS A 18 -12.20 9.45 -5.02
C LYS A 18 -12.64 8.61 -3.81
N ALA A 19 -13.95 8.42 -3.63
CA ALA A 19 -14.49 7.62 -2.53
C ALA A 19 -14.11 6.14 -2.65
N ASP A 20 -14.25 5.56 -3.85
CA ASP A 20 -13.90 4.17 -4.09
C ASP A 20 -12.39 3.94 -3.98
N ALA A 21 -11.59 4.85 -4.55
CA ALA A 21 -10.14 4.78 -4.45
C ALA A 21 -9.68 4.81 -2.98
N ARG A 22 -10.27 5.69 -2.17
CA ARG A 22 -9.98 5.76 -0.73
C ARG A 22 -10.34 4.46 -0.02
N LYS A 23 -11.53 3.92 -0.33
CA LYS A 23 -11.99 2.64 0.24
C LYS A 23 -11.03 1.49 -0.08
N PHE A 24 -10.51 1.42 -1.30
CA PHE A 24 -9.54 0.39 -1.67
C PHE A 24 -8.22 0.53 -0.90
N VAL A 25 -7.67 1.73 -0.83
CA VAL A 25 -6.43 2.00 -0.08
C VAL A 25 -6.59 1.61 1.39
N ASP A 26 -7.67 2.08 2.04
CA ASP A 26 -7.92 1.76 3.45
C ASP A 26 -8.13 0.25 3.66
N THR A 27 -8.83 -0.43 2.75
CA THR A 27 -9.06 -1.88 2.82
C THR A 27 -7.77 -2.67 2.72
N ILE A 28 -6.86 -2.31 1.80
CA ILE A 28 -5.57 -2.98 1.62
C ILE A 28 -4.75 -2.91 2.90
N PHE A 29 -4.62 -1.72 3.50
CA PHE A 29 -3.89 -1.57 4.77
C PHE A 29 -4.55 -2.30 5.93
N ALA A 30 -5.89 -2.34 5.99
CA ALA A 30 -6.61 -3.10 7.00
C ALA A 30 -6.35 -4.61 6.89
N GLN A 31 -6.29 -5.15 5.66
CA GLN A 31 -5.97 -6.56 5.45
C GLN A 31 -4.51 -6.89 5.82
N ILE A 32 -3.56 -6.02 5.46
CA ILE A 32 -2.14 -6.20 5.81
C ILE A 32 -1.96 -6.19 7.33
N THR A 33 -2.54 -5.21 8.02
CA THR A 33 -2.46 -5.12 9.49
C THR A 33 -3.19 -6.28 10.17
N GLY A 34 -4.33 -6.72 9.63
CA GLY A 34 -5.08 -7.87 10.11
C GLY A 34 -4.31 -9.19 9.98
N ALA A 35 -3.59 -9.40 8.88
CA ALA A 35 -2.71 -10.54 8.68
C ALA A 35 -1.53 -10.50 9.67
N ALA A 36 -0.84 -9.36 9.79
CA ALA A 36 0.25 -9.18 10.74
C ALA A 36 -0.17 -9.45 12.19
N ALA A 37 -1.37 -9.01 12.59
CA ALA A 37 -1.92 -9.26 13.93
C ALA A 37 -2.18 -10.76 14.22
N LYS A 38 -2.37 -11.58 13.18
CA LYS A 38 -2.53 -13.04 13.28
C LYS A 38 -1.21 -13.79 13.25
N GLY A 39 -0.10 -13.09 13.02
CA GLY A 39 1.21 -13.70 12.78
C GLY A 39 1.40 -14.20 11.34
N ASP A 40 0.49 -13.84 10.43
CA ASP A 40 0.61 -14.20 9.03
C ASP A 40 1.63 -13.28 8.34
N GLU A 41 2.47 -13.86 7.48
CA GLU A 41 3.39 -13.09 6.64
C GLU A 41 2.68 -12.63 5.37
N VAL A 42 2.67 -11.31 5.12
CA VAL A 42 2.17 -10.73 3.87
C VAL A 42 3.35 -10.40 2.96
N SER A 43 3.54 -11.19 1.91
CA SER A 43 4.55 -10.93 0.90
C SER A 43 3.97 -10.02 -0.20
N LEU A 44 4.45 -8.77 -0.25
CA LEU A 44 4.19 -7.84 -1.34
C LEU A 44 5.47 -7.68 -2.15
N ASN A 45 5.59 -8.47 -3.21
CA ASN A 45 6.72 -8.38 -4.14
C ASN A 45 6.83 -6.93 -4.66
N ASP A 46 8.06 -6.44 -4.80
CA ASP A 46 8.41 -5.08 -5.23
C ASP A 46 8.03 -3.91 -4.30
N PHE A 47 7.23 -4.11 -3.25
CA PHE A 47 6.87 -3.03 -2.31
C PHE A 47 8.08 -2.53 -1.49
N TRP A 48 8.98 -3.43 -1.09
CA TRP A 48 10.17 -3.08 -0.32
C TRP A 48 11.24 -2.36 -1.14
N GLN A 49 11.17 -2.40 -2.48
CA GLN A 49 12.10 -1.69 -3.36
C GLN A 49 11.84 -0.17 -3.40
N VAL A 50 10.70 0.30 -2.88
CA VAL A 50 10.31 1.72 -2.86
C VAL A 50 11.22 2.58 -1.96
N GLN A 51 11.87 1.97 -0.95
CA GLN A 51 12.85 2.63 -0.06
C GLN A 51 14.26 2.64 -0.68
N GLY A 52 14.37 3.10 -1.94
CA GLY A 52 15.64 3.22 -2.64
C GLY A 52 16.73 3.85 -1.75
N GLN A 53 17.67 2.99 -1.33
CA GLN A 53 18.92 3.22 -0.60
C GLN A 53 18.87 3.20 0.93
N GLY A 54 19.21 2.04 1.49
CA GLY A 54 19.51 1.85 2.91
C GLY A 54 20.41 0.65 3.20
N LYS A 55 21.59 0.61 2.56
CA LYS A 55 22.78 -0.20 2.90
C LYS A 55 22.63 -1.73 2.93
N SER A 56 23.21 -2.36 1.89
CA SER A 56 23.88 -3.66 2.03
C SER A 56 24.89 -3.59 3.18
N GLY A 57 24.53 -4.14 4.33
CA GLY A 57 25.48 -4.42 5.41
C GLY A 57 26.32 -5.63 5.02
N SER A 58 27.55 -5.38 4.61
CA SER A 58 28.66 -6.32 4.75
C SER A 58 29.85 -5.61 5.37
#